data_AF-A0A258LG24-F1
#
_entry.id   AF-A0A258LG24-F1
#
_cell.length_a   1.000
_cell.length_b   1.000
_cell.length_c   1.000
_cell.angle_alpha   90.00
_cell.angle_beta   90.00
_cell.angle_gamma   90.00
#
_symmetry.space_group_name_H-M   'P 1'
#
loop_
_entity.id
_entity.type
_entity.pdbx_description
1 polymer ?
#
loop_
_entity_poly.entity_id
_entity_poly.type
_entity_poly.pdbx_seq_one_letter_code
_entity_poly.pdbx_strand_id
1 'polypeptide(L)'
;MSIFNKYPYIVVEGPIGSGKTTLAKMLADEFPVDYLSEKAESNPFLPRFYQDAQRYSLPTQLFFLFQRANQIKDISQRDMF
;
A
#
# COMPACT_ATOMS: atom_id res chain seq x y z
N MET A 1 -25.33 -6.20 -5.53
CA MET A 1 -24.60 -5.34 -4.57
C MET A 1 -23.12 -5.50 -4.89
N SER A 2 -22.43 -4.42 -5.31
CA SER A 2 -21.02 -4.50 -5.69
C SER A 2 -20.12 -4.67 -4.46
N ILE A 3 -19.00 -5.39 -4.58
CA ILE A 3 -18.02 -5.53 -3.49
C ILE A 3 -17.46 -4.17 -3.05
N PHE A 4 -17.38 -3.21 -3.99
CA PHE A 4 -16.92 -1.84 -3.77
C PHE A 4 -17.86 -1.02 -2.87
N ASN A 5 -19.13 -1.43 -2.73
CA ASN A 5 -20.09 -0.77 -1.83
C ASN A 5 -20.24 -1.53 -0.49
N LYS A 6 -19.63 -2.72 -0.37
CA LYS A 6 -19.80 -3.60 0.79
C LYS A 6 -18.62 -3.53 1.76
N TYR A 7 -17.41 -3.32 1.23
CA TYR A 7 -16.19 -3.31 2.03
C TYR A 7 -15.54 -1.92 1.99
N PRO A 8 -15.14 -1.38 3.16
CA PRO A 8 -14.47 -0.07 3.21
C PRO A 8 -13.06 -0.11 2.64
N TYR A 9 -12.44 -1.29 2.60
CA TYR A 9 -11.09 -1.50 2.06
C TYR A 9 -11.06 -2.76 1.21
N ILE A 10 -10.40 -2.67 0.05
CA ILE A 10 -10.09 -3.79 -0.82
C ILE A 10 -8.57 -3.81 -1.02
N VAL A 11 -7.93 -4.93 -0.69
CA VAL A 11 -6.47 -5.08 -0.76
C VAL A 11 -6.12 -6.03 -1.89
N VAL A 12 -5.16 -5.63 -2.73
CA VAL A 12 -4.65 -6.43 -3.85
C VAL A 12 -3.25 -6.93 -3.51
N GLU A 13 -3.15 -8.22 -3.19
CA GLU A 13 -1.93 -8.89 -2.73
C GLU A 13 -1.23 -9.74 -3.80
N GLY A 14 0.06 -10.02 -3.62
CA GLY A 14 0.82 -10.93 -4.50
C GLY A 14 2.31 -10.59 -4.70
N PRO A 15 3.06 -11.47 -5.38
CA PRO A 15 4.53 -11.38 -5.49
C PRO A 15 4.99 -10.20 -6.35
N ILE A 16 6.17 -9.65 -6.09
CA ILE A 16 6.75 -8.53 -6.86
C ILE A 16 6.71 -8.84 -8.36
N GLY A 17 6.28 -7.87 -9.17
CA GLY A 17 6.14 -8.04 -10.63
C GLY A 17 4.82 -8.66 -11.11
N SER A 18 3.93 -9.12 -10.23
CA SER A 18 2.65 -9.76 -10.64
C SER A 18 1.56 -8.83 -11.20
N GLY A 19 1.82 -7.52 -11.32
CA GLY A 19 0.83 -6.57 -11.87
C GLY A 19 -0.19 -5.98 -10.87
N LYS A 20 -0.03 -6.18 -9.55
CA LYS A 20 -0.92 -5.64 -8.50
C LYS A 20 -1.20 -4.14 -8.62
N THR A 21 -0.15 -3.35 -8.81
CA THR A 21 -0.24 -1.89 -8.95
C THR A 21 -1.12 -1.51 -10.14
N THR A 22 -0.92 -2.20 -11.27
CA THR A 22 -1.72 -2.01 -12.48
C THR A 22 -3.17 -2.39 -12.23
N LEU A 23 -3.43 -3.57 -11.64
CA LEU A 23 -4.78 -4.02 -11.33
C LEU A 23 -5.50 -3.08 -10.37
N ALA A 24 -4.87 -2.69 -9.26
CA ALA A 24 -5.45 -1.79 -8.27
C ALA A 24 -5.78 -0.42 -8.87
N LYS A 25 -4.95 0.08 -9.78
CA LYS A 25 -5.21 1.32 -10.51
C LYS A 25 -6.39 1.18 -11.47
N MET A 26 -6.42 0.11 -12.28
CA MET A 26 -7.55 -0.15 -13.19
C MET A 26 -8.88 -0.25 -12.44
N LEU A 27 -8.90 -0.90 -11.28
CA LEU A 27 -10.09 -0.99 -10.43
C LEU A 27 -10.52 0.39 -9.90
N ALA A 28 -9.58 1.23 -9.48
CA ALA A 28 -9.91 2.59 -9.03
C ALA A 28 -10.33 3.53 -10.17
N ASP A 29 -9.88 3.27 -11.40
CA ASP A 29 -10.31 4.03 -12.58
C ASP A 29 -11.73 3.62 -13.03
N GLU A 30 -12.14 2.36 -12.79
CA GLU A 30 -13.45 1.82 -13.20
C GLU A 30 -14.56 1.99 -12.15
N PHE A 31 -14.21 2.03 -10.86
CA PHE A 31 -15.16 2.10 -9.74
C PHE A 31 -14.95 3.38 -8.91
N PRO A 32 -15.99 3.90 -8.23
CA PRO A 32 -15.89 5.11 -7.42
C PRO A 32 -15.19 4.85 -6.08
N VAL A 33 -13.92 4.47 -6.13
CA VAL A 33 -13.08 4.15 -4.97
C VAL A 33 -11.72 4.84 -5.06
N ASP A 34 -11.15 5.19 -3.92
CA ASP A 34 -9.83 5.81 -3.87
C ASP A 34 -8.70 4.79 -4.05
N TYR A 35 -7.70 5.15 -4.86
CA TYR A 35 -6.49 4.36 -5.03
C TYR A 35 -5.44 4.66 -3.96
N LEU A 36 -5.07 3.65 -3.16
CA LEU A 36 -4.02 3.76 -2.16
C LEU A 36 -2.74 3.01 -2.57
N SER A 37 -1.73 3.73 -3.04
CA SER A 37 -0.44 3.14 -3.44
C SER A 37 0.53 2.95 -2.26
N GLU A 38 1.34 1.91 -2.37
CA GLU A 38 2.57 1.78 -1.59
C GLU A 38 3.68 2.62 -2.25
N LYS A 39 4.20 3.62 -1.53
CA LYS A 39 5.30 4.47 -2.05
C LYS A 39 6.65 3.85 -1.67
N ALA A 40 6.98 2.69 -2.23
CA ALA A 40 8.21 1.97 -1.88
C ALA A 40 9.49 2.80 -2.08
N GLU A 41 9.50 3.66 -3.10
CA GLU A 41 10.55 4.64 -3.42
C GLU A 41 10.86 5.61 -2.26
N SER A 42 9.90 5.83 -1.35
CA SER A 42 10.09 6.71 -0.19
C SER A 42 10.86 6.06 0.96
N ASN A 43 11.09 4.74 0.91
CA ASN A 43 11.78 3.99 1.95
C ASN A 43 13.31 4.17 1.81
N PRO A 44 13.97 4.92 2.71
CA PRO A 44 15.40 5.22 2.59
C PRO A 44 16.29 3.99 2.81
N PHE A 45 15.72 2.91 3.37
CA PHE A 45 16.44 1.66 3.63
C PHE A 45 16.35 0.67 2.48
N LEU A 46 15.38 0.84 1.56
CA LEU A 46 15.12 -0.11 0.50
C LEU A 46 16.32 -0.32 -0.45
N PRO A 47 17.07 0.73 -0.89
CA PRO A 47 18.28 0.51 -1.68
C PRO A 47 19.36 -0.29 -0.93
N ARG A 48 19.47 -0.08 0.39
CA ARG A 48 20.46 -0.77 1.24
C ARG A 48 20.04 -2.21 1.54
N PHE A 49 18.74 -2.48 1.61
CA PHE A 49 18.20 -3.83 1.71
C PHE A 49 18.59 -4.70 0.51
N TYR A 50 18.59 -4.15 -0.70
CA TYR A 50 19.08 -4.87 -1.89
C TYR A 50 20.59 -5.13 -1.88
N GLN A 51 21.36 -4.43 -1.04
CA GLN A 51 22.80 -4.63 -0.87
C GLN A 51 23.12 -5.60 0.27
N ASP A 52 22.41 -5.49 1.40
CA ASP A 52 22.60 -6.32 2.60
C ASP A 52 21.26 -6.50 3.32
N ALA A 53 20.53 -7.54 2.93
CA ALA A 53 19.22 -7.83 3.50
C ALA A 53 19.28 -8.17 4.99
N GLN A 54 20.35 -8.82 5.47
CA GLN A 54 20.49 -9.22 6.86
C GLN A 54 20.53 -7.99 7.78
N ARG A 55 21.26 -6.96 7.37
CA ARG A 55 21.41 -5.72 8.15
C ARG A 55 20.23 -4.76 8.02
N TYR A 56 19.59 -4.69 6.85
CA TYR A 56 18.59 -3.65 6.55
C TYR A 56 17.14 -4.17 6.46
N SER A 57 16.88 -5.46 6.64
CA SER A 57 15.52 -6.04 6.63
C SER A 57 14.59 -5.38 7.65
N LEU A 58 14.95 -5.36 8.92
CA LEU A 58 14.11 -4.80 9.99
C LEU A 58 13.72 -3.33 9.75
N PRO A 59 14.66 -2.38 9.54
CA PRO A 59 14.29 -0.99 9.31
C PRO A 59 13.46 -0.79 8.03
N THR A 60 13.73 -1.58 6.97
CA THR A 60 12.95 -1.56 5.73
C THR A 60 11.50 -1.97 5.99
N GLN A 61 11.28 -3.07 6.71
CA GLN A 61 9.95 -3.58 7.03
C GLN A 61 9.19 -2.66 8.01
N LEU A 62 9.87 -2.11 9.02
CA LEU A 62 9.24 -1.13 9.94
C LEU A 62 8.81 0.13 9.21
N PHE A 63 9.59 0.61 8.24
CA PHE A 63 9.18 1.76 7.42
C PHE A 63 7.88 1.47 6.66
N PHE A 64 7.79 0.31 5.99
CA PHE A 64 6.56 -0.10 5.29
C PHE A 64 5.36 -0.20 6.24
N LEU A 65 5.56 -0.77 7.44
CA LEU A 65 4.52 -0.88 8.46
C LEU A 65 3.99 0.49 8.90
N PHE A 66 4.88 1.42 9.26
CA PHE A 66 4.47 2.75 9.72
C PHE A 66 3.85 3.58 8.60
N GLN A 67 4.37 3.46 7.37
CA GLN A 67 3.78 4.09 6.20
C GLN A 67 2.32 3.65 6.01
N ARG A 68 2.05 2.34 6.09
CA ARG A 68 0.69 1.80 5.95
C ARG A 68 -0.22 2.23 7.10
N ALA A 69 0.29 2.18 8.34
CA ALA A 69 -0.47 2.59 9.52
C ALA A 69 -0.89 4.06 9.44
N ASN A 70 0.00 4.95 8.99
CA ASN A 70 -0.31 6.37 8.78
C ASN A 70 -1.35 6.56 7.68
N GLN A 71 -1.23 5.86 6.55
CA GLN A 71 -2.22 5.93 5.47
C GLN A 71 -3.64 5.52 5.94
N ILE A 72 -3.76 4.45 6.72
CA ILE A 72 -5.05 3.99 7.26
C ILE A 72 -5.61 5.02 8.24
N LYS A 73 -4.75 5.60 9.09
CA LYS A 73 -5.16 6.66 10.02
C LYS A 73 -5.70 7.87 9.28
N ASP A 74 -5.05 8.31 8.21
CA ASP A 74 -5.47 9.47 7.42
C ASP A 74 -6.83 9.26 6.75
N ILE A 75 -7.12 8.03 6.28
CA ILE A 75 -8.42 7.68 5.70
C ILE A 75 -9.52 7.70 6.78
N SER A 76 -9.28 7.04 7.91
CA SER A 76 -10.21 7.01 9.04
C SER A 76 -10.54 8.41 9.59
N GLN A 77 -9.57 9.33 9.56
CA GLN A 77 -9.82 10.73 9.95
C GLN A 77 -10.68 11.50 8.95
N ARG A 78 -10.60 11.22 7.64
CA ARG A 78 -11.44 11.87 6.63
C ARG A 78 -12.90 11.47 6.75
N ASP A 79 -13.19 10.23 7.16
CA ASP A 79 -14.57 9.76 7.38
C ASP A 79 -15.23 10.38 8.64
N MET A 80 -14.45 11.03 9.53
CA MET A 80 -14.96 11.64 10.77
C MET A 80 -15.43 13.10 10.62
N PHE A 81 -15.24 13.74 9.46
CA PHE A 81 -15.61 15.13 9.18
C PHE A 81 -16.40 15.25 7.88
#